data_AF-A0A351R3W8-F1
#
_entry.id   AF-A0A351R3W8-F1
#
_cell.length_a   1.000
_cell.length_b   1.000
_cell.length_c   1.000
_cell.angle_alpha   90.00
_cell.angle_beta   90.00
_cell.angle_gamma   90.00
#
_symmetry.space_group_name_H-M   'P 1'
#
loop_
_entity.id
_entity.type
_entity.pdbx_description
1 polymer ?
#
loop_
_entity_poly.entity_id
_entity_poly.type
_entity_poly.pdbx_seq_one_letter_code
_entity_poly.pdbx_strand_id
1 'polypeptide(L)'
;MLEIPDDFEINRSVIKENSSFQELNTLLEETRNFMYEMSFLAYGRDNIVLHKVGVISGNQILDSVSRTAESIRYCCLNANFADAYSLLRKYRDDVFYYIYMLTVGDKTDFMKYVELKDLGKDESNIYDWIRNQQNSLFLYE
;
A
#
# COMPACT_ATOMS: atom_id res chain seq x y z
N MET A 1 23.08 28.23 30.45
CA MET A 1 22.47 28.24 29.11
C MET A 1 21.19 27.43 29.24
N LEU A 2 20.02 28.06 29.19
CA LEU A 2 18.74 27.35 29.23
C LEU A 2 18.55 26.71 27.85
N GLU A 3 18.62 25.39 27.77
CA GLU A 3 18.25 24.67 26.55
C GLU A 3 16.76 24.91 26.30
N ILE A 4 16.46 25.67 25.25
CA ILE A 4 15.10 25.78 24.74
C ILE A 4 14.77 24.38 24.21
N PRO A 5 13.72 23.71 24.71
CA PRO A 5 13.39 22.38 24.25
C PRO A 5 13.08 22.46 22.75
N ASP A 6 13.65 21.53 21.97
CA ASP A 6 13.38 21.39 20.55
C ASP A 6 11.86 21.24 20.34
N ASP A 7 11.27 22.08 19.48
CA ASP A 7 9.84 22.06 19.16
C ASP A 7 9.40 20.65 18.74
N PHE A 8 10.30 19.87 18.14
CA PHE A 8 10.07 18.46 17.82
C PHE A 8 9.82 17.60 19.07
N GLU A 9 10.67 17.70 20.09
CA GLU A 9 10.53 16.94 21.34
C GLU A 9 9.32 17.41 22.17
N ILE A 10 9.00 18.71 22.13
CA ILE A 10 7.77 19.24 22.73
C ILE A 10 6.55 18.59 22.07
N ASN A 11 6.45 18.63 20.73
CA ASN A 11 5.32 18.04 20.01
C ASN A 11 5.21 16.54 20.30
N ARG A 12 6.33 15.81 20.24
CA ARG A 12 6.38 14.38 20.52
C ARG A 12 5.88 14.04 21.93
N SER A 13 6.31 14.78 22.94
CA SER A 13 5.86 14.56 24.33
C SER A 13 4.35 14.79 24.49
N VAL A 14 3.82 15.86 23.89
CA VAL A 14 2.38 16.17 23.91
C VAL A 14 1.55 15.06 23.26
N ILE A 15 2.02 14.54 22.12
CA ILE A 15 1.34 13.45 21.41
C ILE A 15 1.33 12.17 22.24
N LYS A 16 2.44 11.84 22.91
CA LYS A 16 2.57 10.62 23.70
C LYS A 16 1.56 10.54 24.85
N GLU A 17 1.24 11.68 25.46
CA GLU A 17 0.31 11.78 26.59
C GLU A 17 -1.15 11.95 26.15
N ASN A 18 -1.39 12.27 24.88
CA ASN A 18 -2.73 12.50 24.36
C ASN A 18 -3.48 11.19 24.10
N SER A 19 -4.64 11.01 24.76
CA SER A 19 -5.44 9.78 24.66
C SER A 19 -5.92 9.47 23.25
N SER A 20 -6.32 10.47 22.46
CA SER A 20 -6.75 10.28 21.08
C SER A 20 -5.61 9.78 20.19
N PHE A 21 -4.37 10.21 20.46
CA PHE A 21 -3.20 9.69 19.76
C PHE A 21 -2.83 8.27 20.19
N GLN A 22 -3.04 7.92 21.46
CA GLN A 22 -2.88 6.54 21.92
C GLN A 22 -3.89 5.61 21.24
N GLU A 23 -5.16 6.02 21.15
CA GLU A 23 -6.20 5.30 20.41
C GLU A 23 -5.85 5.13 18.93
N LEU A 24 -5.41 6.21 18.27
CA LEU A 24 -4.94 6.16 16.88
C LEU A 24 -3.76 5.20 16.72
N ASN A 25 -2.80 5.21 17.63
CA ASN A 25 -1.63 4.34 17.59
C ASN A 25 -2.02 2.87 17.71
N THR A 26 -2.95 2.55 18.61
CA THR A 26 -3.52 1.19 18.75
C THR A 26 -4.23 0.78 17.46
N LEU A 27 -5.08 1.65 16.89
CA LEU A 27 -5.76 1.35 15.63
C LEU A 27 -4.80 1.10 14.46
N LEU A 28 -3.73 1.89 14.34
CA LEU A 28 -2.71 1.71 13.31
C LEU A 28 -1.92 0.42 13.50
N GLU A 29 -1.64 0.04 14.75
CA GLU A 29 -1.00 -1.24 15.08
C GLU A 29 -1.88 -2.44 14.73
N GLU A 30 -3.16 -2.40 15.11
CA GLU A 30 -4.15 -3.41 14.75
C GLU A 30 -4.31 -3.52 13.23
N THR A 31 -4.39 -2.38 12.53
CA THR A 31 -4.47 -2.33 11.05
C THR A 31 -3.24 -2.94 10.41
N ARG A 32 -2.03 -2.64 10.92
CA ARG A 32 -0.80 -3.21 10.42
C ARG A 32 -0.75 -4.72 10.65
N ASN A 33 -1.12 -5.18 11.84
CA ASN A 33 -1.12 -6.60 12.19
C ASN A 33 -2.12 -7.38 11.32
N PHE A 34 -3.32 -6.83 11.12
CA PHE A 34 -4.31 -7.39 10.20
C PHE A 34 -3.74 -7.56 8.78
N MET A 35 -3.09 -6.52 8.24
CA MET A 35 -2.51 -6.60 6.88
C MET A 35 -1.35 -7.59 6.80
N TYR A 36 -0.52 -7.68 7.84
CA TYR A 36 0.56 -8.67 7.93
C TYR A 36 0.03 -10.10 7.97
N GLU A 37 -0.97 -10.37 8.81
CA GLU A 37 -1.60 -11.69 8.93
C GLU A 37 -2.34 -12.06 7.64
N MET A 38 -3.06 -11.11 7.03
CA MET A 38 -3.67 -11.31 5.71
C MET A 38 -2.61 -11.67 4.66
N SER A 39 -1.48 -10.96 4.63
CA SER A 39 -0.37 -11.24 3.73
C SER A 39 0.13 -12.68 3.90
N PHE A 40 0.43 -13.08 5.13
CA PHE A 40 0.87 -14.43 5.45
C PHE A 40 -0.16 -15.48 5.01
N LEU A 41 -1.44 -15.24 5.29
CA LEU A 41 -2.50 -16.14 4.86
C LEU A 41 -2.53 -16.20 3.34
N ALA A 42 -2.64 -15.08 2.63
CA ALA A 42 -2.79 -15.03 1.18
C ALA A 42 -1.60 -15.61 0.40
N TYR A 43 -0.43 -15.74 1.04
CA TYR A 43 0.80 -16.23 0.43
C TYR A 43 0.58 -17.48 -0.45
N GLY A 44 0.89 -17.34 -1.73
CA GLY A 44 0.79 -18.39 -2.74
C GLY A 44 -0.61 -18.62 -3.31
N ARG A 45 -1.67 -18.08 -2.70
CA ARG A 45 -3.06 -18.14 -3.20
C ARG A 45 -3.44 -16.95 -4.06
N ASP A 46 -2.75 -15.83 -3.89
CA ASP A 46 -2.97 -14.56 -4.60
C ASP A 46 -1.95 -14.33 -5.73
N ASN A 47 -1.41 -15.41 -6.29
CA ASN A 47 -0.54 -15.34 -7.45
C ASN A 47 -1.38 -15.21 -8.73
N ILE A 48 -1.02 -14.26 -9.57
CA ILE A 48 -1.73 -13.94 -10.81
C ILE A 48 -0.77 -14.02 -11.98
N VAL A 49 -1.22 -14.58 -13.09
CA VAL A 49 -0.41 -14.75 -14.30
C VAL A 49 -0.95 -13.85 -15.40
N LEU A 50 -0.14 -12.90 -15.87
CA LEU A 50 -0.47 -11.99 -16.97
C LEU A 50 0.51 -12.15 -18.14
N HIS A 51 0.04 -11.91 -19.37
CA HIS A 51 0.76 -12.24 -20.61
C HIS A 51 2.18 -11.66 -20.74
N LYS A 52 2.38 -10.42 -20.32
CA LYS A 52 3.66 -9.69 -20.48
C LYS A 52 4.36 -9.35 -19.17
N VAL A 53 3.70 -9.62 -18.05
CA VAL A 53 4.27 -9.41 -16.71
C VAL A 53 4.78 -10.72 -16.13
N GLY A 54 4.15 -11.85 -16.47
CA GLY A 54 4.41 -13.13 -15.83
C GLY A 54 3.63 -13.26 -14.54
N VAL A 55 4.24 -13.93 -13.54
CA VAL A 55 3.62 -14.16 -12.24
C VAL A 55 3.82 -12.93 -11.35
N ILE A 56 2.72 -12.34 -10.89
CA ILE A 56 2.70 -11.33 -9.84
C ILE A 56 2.21 -11.99 -8.56
N SER A 57 2.91 -11.77 -7.46
CA SER A 57 2.46 -12.23 -6.15
C SER A 57 1.75 -11.10 -5.40
N GLY A 58 0.46 -11.25 -5.14
CA GLY A 58 -0.32 -10.29 -4.35
C GLY A 58 0.28 -10.05 -2.95
N ASN A 59 0.95 -11.05 -2.39
CA ASN A 59 1.66 -10.97 -1.13
C ASN A 59 2.69 -9.82 -1.08
N GLN A 60 3.38 -9.52 -2.20
CA GLN A 60 4.34 -8.40 -2.25
C GLN A 60 3.66 -7.05 -2.02
N ILE A 61 2.43 -6.91 -2.50
CA ILE A 61 1.62 -5.70 -2.32
C ILE A 61 1.15 -5.61 -0.87
N LEU A 62 0.64 -6.71 -0.31
CA LEU A 62 0.21 -6.75 1.09
C LEU A 62 1.34 -6.51 2.08
N ASP A 63 2.56 -6.99 1.80
CA ASP A 63 3.76 -6.64 2.57
C ASP A 63 4.07 -5.13 2.47
N SER A 64 3.98 -4.53 1.29
CA SER A 64 4.11 -3.06 1.13
C SER A 64 3.04 -2.30 1.93
N VAL A 65 1.79 -2.75 1.92
CA VAL A 65 0.67 -2.17 2.69
C VAL A 65 0.99 -2.21 4.19
N SER A 66 1.39 -3.37 4.71
CA SER A 66 1.74 -3.55 6.13
C SER A 66 2.90 -2.62 6.56
N ARG A 67 3.97 -2.56 5.77
CA ARG A 67 5.12 -1.68 6.04
C ARG A 67 4.75 -0.20 5.94
N THR A 68 3.86 0.16 5.03
CA THR A 68 3.36 1.53 4.88
C THR A 68 2.51 1.92 6.09
N ALA A 69 1.67 1.01 6.62
CA ALA A 69 0.93 1.24 7.86
C ALA A 69 1.86 1.46 9.07
N GLU A 70 2.94 0.68 9.21
CA GLU A 70 3.94 0.92 10.26
C GLU A 70 4.66 2.26 10.09
N SER A 71 4.93 2.66 8.84
CA SER A 71 5.55 3.96 8.55
C SER A 71 4.61 5.12 8.92
N ILE A 72 3.31 5.00 8.63
CA ILE A 72 2.27 5.96 9.06
C ILE A 72 2.25 6.06 10.59
N ARG A 73 2.22 4.92 11.28
CA ARG A 73 2.26 4.84 12.74
C ARG A 73 3.48 5.56 13.31
N TYR A 74 4.67 5.31 12.74
CA TYR A 74 5.90 5.99 13.13
C TYR A 74 5.82 7.51 12.90
N CYS A 75 5.28 7.97 11.77
CA CYS A 75 5.08 9.40 11.54
C CYS A 75 4.14 10.03 12.59
N CYS A 76 3.03 9.36 12.92
CA CYS A 76 2.08 9.83 13.94
C CYS A 76 2.71 9.91 15.34
N LEU A 77 3.52 8.92 15.75
CA LEU A 77 4.26 8.93 17.02
C LEU A 77 5.25 10.09 17.15
N ASN A 78 5.64 10.69 16.02
CA ASN A 78 6.59 11.79 15.95
C ASN A 78 5.94 13.13 15.55
N ALA A 79 4.61 13.22 15.56
CA ALA A 79 3.86 14.40 15.12
C ALA A 79 4.11 14.84 13.66
N ASN A 80 4.62 13.94 12.80
CA ASN A 80 4.92 14.20 11.40
C ASN A 80 3.70 13.92 10.50
N PHE A 81 2.62 14.70 10.67
CA PHE A 81 1.34 14.42 10.01
C PHE A 81 1.32 14.62 8.50
N ALA A 82 2.15 15.53 7.99
CA ALA A 82 2.27 15.73 6.54
C ALA A 82 2.82 14.46 5.84
N ASP A 83 3.79 13.81 6.47
CA ASP A 83 4.36 12.56 5.99
C ASP A 83 3.37 11.41 6.16
N ALA A 84 2.71 11.33 7.33
CA ALA A 84 1.65 10.34 7.57
C ALA A 84 0.55 10.42 6.50
N TYR A 85 0.11 11.62 6.13
CA TYR A 85 -0.90 11.84 5.10
C TYR A 85 -0.41 11.46 3.69
N SER A 86 0.87 11.70 3.39
CA SER A 86 1.48 11.28 2.13
C SER A 86 1.55 9.76 2.02
N LEU A 87 1.92 9.10 3.11
CA LEU A 87 1.94 7.63 3.19
C LEU A 87 0.54 7.02 3.18
N LEU A 88 -0.48 7.71 3.73
CA LEU A 88 -1.88 7.24 3.66
C LEU A 88 -2.38 7.12 2.22
N ARG A 89 -1.97 8.04 1.34
CA ARG A 89 -2.28 7.97 -0.10
C ARG A 89 -1.65 6.73 -0.73
N LYS A 90 -0.37 6.47 -0.43
CA LYS A 90 0.30 5.24 -0.87
C LYS A 90 -0.41 3.98 -0.34
N TYR A 91 -0.73 3.93 0.96
CA TYR A 91 -1.42 2.80 1.58
C TYR A 91 -2.74 2.49 0.86
N ARG A 92 -3.55 3.53 0.59
CA ARG A 92 -4.79 3.40 -0.17
C ARG A 92 -4.54 2.85 -1.57
N ASP A 93 -3.55 3.40 -2.27
CA ASP A 93 -3.26 3.02 -3.65
C ASP A 93 -2.76 1.57 -3.72
N ASP A 94 -1.88 1.14 -2.80
CA ASP A 94 -1.40 -0.26 -2.71
C ASP A 94 -2.57 -1.23 -2.43
N VAL A 95 -3.46 -0.91 -1.48
CA VAL A 95 -4.67 -1.73 -1.20
C VAL A 95 -5.59 -1.80 -2.41
N PHE A 96 -5.78 -0.68 -3.12
CA PHE A 96 -6.57 -0.65 -4.34
C PHE A 96 -5.95 -1.56 -5.42
N TYR A 97 -4.64 -1.46 -5.66
CA TYR A 97 -3.95 -2.28 -6.66
C TYR A 97 -4.00 -3.77 -6.32
N TYR A 98 -3.94 -4.14 -5.04
CA TYR A 98 -4.13 -5.52 -4.61
C TYR A 98 -5.49 -6.08 -5.07
N ILE A 99 -6.59 -5.36 -4.77
CA ILE A 99 -7.95 -5.78 -5.14
C ILE A 99 -8.13 -5.77 -6.67
N TYR A 100 -7.61 -4.73 -7.32
CA TYR A 100 -7.69 -4.58 -8.77
C TYR A 100 -7.01 -5.75 -9.48
N MET A 101 -5.80 -6.11 -9.05
CA MET A 101 -5.08 -7.26 -9.61
C MET A 101 -5.86 -8.55 -9.43
N LEU A 102 -6.38 -8.85 -8.25
CA LEU A 102 -7.21 -10.04 -8.02
C LEU A 102 -8.38 -10.13 -9.01
N THR A 103 -9.03 -8.99 -9.26
CA THR A 103 -10.19 -8.90 -10.17
C THR A 103 -9.80 -9.12 -11.64
N VAL A 104 -8.65 -8.60 -12.06
CA VAL A 104 -8.15 -8.75 -13.44
C VAL A 104 -7.61 -10.16 -13.67
N GLY A 105 -6.87 -10.69 -12.70
CA GLY A 105 -6.30 -12.03 -12.73
C GLY A 105 -7.35 -13.12 -12.93
N ASP A 106 -8.48 -13.04 -12.22
CA ASP A 106 -9.59 -13.99 -12.34
C ASP A 106 -10.21 -14.03 -13.75
N LYS A 107 -10.11 -12.92 -14.50
CA LYS A 107 -10.66 -12.79 -15.86
C LYS A 107 -9.65 -13.10 -16.96
N THR A 108 -8.37 -13.24 -16.62
CA THR A 108 -7.29 -13.33 -17.62
C THR A 108 -7.11 -14.76 -18.10
N ASP A 109 -7.33 -15.00 -19.40
CA ASP A 109 -6.96 -16.26 -20.06
C ASP A 109 -5.50 -16.20 -20.52
N PHE A 110 -4.58 -16.61 -19.64
CA PHE A 110 -3.13 -16.58 -19.88
C PHE A 110 -2.65 -17.54 -20.98
N MET A 111 -3.49 -18.49 -21.42
CA MET A 111 -3.14 -19.44 -22.48
C MET A 111 -3.20 -18.80 -23.86
N LYS A 112 -3.84 -17.65 -23.97
CA LYS A 112 -3.87 -16.86 -25.20
C LYS A 112 -2.50 -16.22 -25.43
N TYR A 113 -2.03 -16.19 -26.67
CA TYR A 113 -0.88 -15.34 -26.99
C TYR A 113 -1.37 -13.92 -27.27
N VAL A 114 -0.79 -12.94 -26.56
CA VAL A 114 -1.10 -11.51 -26.70
C VAL A 114 0.21 -10.75 -26.92
N GLU A 115 0.27 -9.84 -27.90
CA GLU A 115 1.40 -8.91 -28.05
C GLU A 115 1.26 -7.71 -27.10
N LEU A 116 2.36 -7.00 -26.84
CA LEU A 116 2.36 -5.91 -25.86
C LEU A 116 1.43 -4.74 -26.25
N LYS A 117 1.32 -4.47 -27.55
CA LYS A 117 0.41 -3.45 -28.13
C LYS A 117 -1.06 -3.85 -28.06
N ASP A 118 -1.35 -5.13 -27.87
CA ASP A 118 -2.68 -5.73 -27.88
C ASP A 118 -3.14 -6.10 -26.46
N LEU A 119 -2.41 -5.66 -25.44
CA LEU A 119 -2.82 -5.84 -24.04
C LEU A 119 -4.19 -5.22 -23.83
N GLY A 120 -5.03 -5.94 -23.09
CA GLY A 120 -6.27 -5.37 -22.58
C GLY A 120 -5.96 -4.16 -21.70
N LYS A 121 -6.90 -3.21 -21.66
CA LYS A 121 -6.77 -1.98 -20.86
C LYS A 121 -6.35 -2.24 -19.41
N ASP A 122 -6.91 -3.27 -18.80
CA ASP A 122 -6.61 -3.66 -17.43
C ASP A 122 -5.19 -4.22 -17.26
N GLU A 123 -4.75 -5.10 -18.16
CA GLU A 123 -3.37 -5.59 -18.17
C GLU A 123 -2.36 -4.49 -18.47
N SER A 124 -2.72 -3.51 -19.32
CA SER A 124 -1.88 -2.33 -19.59
C SER A 124 -1.73 -1.46 -18.35
N ASN A 125 -2.81 -1.21 -17.61
CA ASN A 125 -2.74 -0.48 -16.33
C ASN A 125 -1.77 -1.19 -15.36
N ILE A 126 -1.91 -2.51 -15.18
CA ILE A 126 -1.02 -3.27 -14.29
C ILE A 126 0.43 -3.26 -14.79
N TYR A 127 0.64 -3.39 -16.09
CA TYR A 127 1.96 -3.35 -16.71
C TYR A 127 2.67 -2.02 -16.45
N ASP A 128 1.96 -0.90 -16.63
CA ASP A 128 2.49 0.44 -16.38
C ASP A 128 2.75 0.69 -14.90
N TRP A 129 1.85 0.22 -14.02
CA TRP A 129 2.02 0.32 -12.57
C TRP A 129 3.30 -0.36 -12.08
N ILE A 130 3.54 -1.60 -12.50
CA ILE A 130 4.74 -2.39 -12.10
C ILE A 130 6.02 -1.71 -12.56
N ARG A 131 5.98 -0.98 -13.67
CA ARG A 131 7.12 -0.24 -14.22
C ARG A 131 7.25 1.17 -13.67
N ASN A 132 6.36 1.58 -12.77
CA ASN A 132 6.27 2.95 -12.27
C ASN A 132 6.12 3.98 -13.41
N GLN A 133 5.35 3.61 -14.44
CA GLN A 133 5.07 4.40 -15.64
C GLN A 133 3.60 4.81 -15.74
N GLN A 134 2.80 4.50 -14.71
CA GLN A 134 1.38 4.81 -14.69
C GLN A 134 1.14 6.31 -14.50
N ASN A 135 0.76 6.97 -15.58
CA ASN A 135 0.37 8.39 -15.57
C ASN A 135 -1.15 8.59 -15.44
N SER A 136 -1.94 7.57 -15.78
CA SER A 136 -3.41 7.61 -15.75
C SER A 136 -3.95 6.20 -15.51
N LEU A 137 -4.99 6.09 -14.70
CA LEU A 137 -5.70 4.83 -14.44
C LEU A 137 -7.06 4.88 -15.14
N PHE A 138 -7.27 4.00 -16.11
CA PHE A 138 -8.50 4.00 -16.88
C PHE A 138 -9.37 2.80 -16.50
N LEU A 139 -10.50 3.05 -15.81
CA LEU A 139 -11.40 2.03 -15.27
C LEU A 139 -12.76 1.91 -15.99
N TYR A 140 -13.10 2.85 -16.88
CA TYR A 140 -14.39 2.90 -17.59
C TYR A 140 -14.18 3.09 -19.09
N GLU A 141 -15.11 2.60 -19.92
CA GLU A 141 -15.20 2.94 -21.36
C GLU A 141 -15.56 4.41 -21.59
#